data_AF-A0A526PKM1-F1
#
_entry.id   AF-A0A526PKM1-F1
#
_cell.length_a   1.000
_cell.length_b   1.000
_cell.length_c   1.000
_cell.angle_alpha   90.00
_cell.angle_beta   90.00
_cell.angle_gamma   90.00
#
_symmetry.space_group_name_H-M   'P 1'
#
loop_
_entity.id
_entity.type
_entity.pdbx_description
1 polymer ?
#
loop_
_entity_poly.entity_id
_entity_poly.type
_entity_poly.pdbx_seq_one_letter_code
_entity_poly.pdbx_strand_id
1 'polypeptide(L)'
;ERCTRHVSPQSLVKGDDTIRREPVPVPDELRALRRQLGFDYGKFDFVMHEGRAVLLDANKTPGRARRLSSFVAAGNANLADGFEG
;
A
#
# COMPACT_ATOMS: atom_id res chain seq x y z
N GLU A 1 11.16 -6.45 -5.04
CA GLU A 1 10.18 -5.75 -4.16
C GLU A 1 10.63 -4.31 -3.97
N ARG A 2 9.71 -3.38 -3.66
CA ARG A 2 10.01 -1.97 -3.40
C ARG A 2 9.25 -1.55 -2.15
N CYS A 3 9.85 -0.71 -1.33
CA CYS A 3 9.20 -0.09 -0.17
C CYS A 3 9.51 1.40 -0.14
N THR A 4 8.51 2.20 0.18
CA THR A 4 8.63 3.66 0.23
C THR A 4 7.95 4.15 1.48
N ARG A 5 8.70 4.87 2.30
CA ARG A 5 8.17 5.53 3.49
C ARG A 5 7.64 6.90 3.10
N HIS A 6 6.40 7.18 3.51
CA HIS A 6 5.79 8.50 3.44
C HIS A 6 5.70 9.05 4.85
N VAL A 7 6.12 10.29 5.04
CA VAL A 7 6.08 10.98 6.34
C VAL A 7 5.17 12.18 6.22
N SER A 8 4.22 12.31 7.15
CA SER A 8 3.31 13.45 7.27
C SER A 8 3.26 13.91 8.73
N PRO A 9 3.05 15.20 9.00
CA PRO A 9 2.74 15.67 10.36
C PRO A 9 1.33 15.26 10.81
N GLN A 10 0.47 14.79 9.89
CA GLN A 10 -0.89 14.36 10.20
C GLN A 10 -0.93 12.88 10.61
N SER A 11 -1.87 12.52 11.49
CA SER A 11 -2.08 11.13 11.89
C SER A 11 -2.58 10.24 10.73
N LEU A 12 -3.26 10.83 9.75
CA LEU A 12 -3.66 10.17 8.51
C LEU A 12 -2.78 10.67 7.36
N VAL A 13 -1.95 9.80 6.80
CA VAL A 13 -1.03 10.17 5.72
C VAL A 13 -1.80 10.22 4.40
N LYS A 14 -1.91 11.42 3.84
CA LYS A 14 -2.40 11.67 2.47
C LYS A 14 -1.26 12.17 1.58
N GLY A 15 -1.43 12.06 0.26
CA GLY A 15 -0.42 12.48 -0.71
C GLY A 15 -0.05 13.96 -0.55
N ASP A 16 -1.06 14.82 -0.41
CA ASP A 16 -0.90 16.28 -0.33
C ASP A 16 -0.16 16.73 0.93
N ASP A 17 -0.31 15.99 2.04
CA ASP A 17 0.32 16.31 3.33
C ASP A 17 1.65 15.56 3.57
N THR A 18 2.19 14.91 2.53
CA THR A 18 3.46 14.19 2.63
C THR A 18 4.64 15.15 2.54
N ILE A 19 5.37 15.30 3.64
CA ILE A 19 6.55 16.17 3.72
C ILE A 19 7.86 15.48 3.35
N ARG A 20 7.89 14.13 3.36
CA ARG A 20 9.04 13.34 2.92
C ARG A 20 8.60 12.02 2.33
N ARG A 21 9.27 11.63 1.25
CA ARG A 21 9.12 10.34 0.58
C ARG A 21 10.49 9.74 0.29
N GLU A 22 10.78 8.59 0.87
CA GLU A 22 12.10 7.96 0.77
C GLU A 22 11.99 6.45 0.52
N PRO A 23 12.85 5.87 -0.34
CA PRO A 23 12.97 4.43 -0.45
C PRO A 23 13.55 3.88 0.84
N VAL A 24 12.99 2.79 1.35
CA VAL A 24 13.49 2.10 2.55
C VAL A 24 13.59 0.60 2.30
N PRO A 25 14.41 -0.13 3.07
CA PRO A 25 14.40 -1.58 3.04
C PRO A 25 13.01 -2.12 3.43
N VAL A 26 12.60 -3.23 2.81
CA VAL A 26 11.41 -3.96 3.26
C VAL A 26 11.73 -4.64 4.60
N PRO A 27 10.92 -4.44 5.66
CA PRO A 27 11.05 -5.21 6.90
C PRO A 27 10.94 -6.72 6.68
N ASP A 28 11.76 -7.50 7.38
CA ASP A 28 11.77 -8.97 7.24
C ASP A 28 10.44 -9.62 7.65
N GLU A 29 9.77 -9.04 8.66
CA GLU A 29 8.43 -9.46 9.09
C GLU A 29 7.42 -9.44 7.92
N LEU A 30 7.48 -8.43 7.04
CA LEU A 30 6.58 -8.34 5.89
C LEU A 30 6.93 -9.35 4.80
N ARG A 31 8.21 -9.72 4.64
CA ARG A 31 8.60 -10.80 3.72
C ARG A 31 8.08 -12.15 4.21
N ALA A 32 8.15 -12.39 5.52
CA ALA A 32 7.58 -13.58 6.14
C ALA A 32 6.05 -13.62 5.94
N LEU A 33 5.37 -12.51 6.22
CA LEU A 33 3.92 -12.39 6.05
C LEU A 33 3.48 -12.58 4.59
N ARG A 34 4.23 -12.01 3.64
CA ARG A 34 4.00 -12.23 2.20
C ARG A 34 4.01 -13.72 1.83
N ARG A 35 4.96 -14.49 2.35
CA ARG A 35 5.06 -15.94 2.12
C ARG A 35 3.88 -16.68 2.77
N GLN A 36 3.54 -16.32 4.01
CA GLN A 36 2.41 -16.93 4.74
C GLN A 36 1.06 -16.69 4.04
N LEU A 37 0.86 -15.51 3.47
CA LEU A 37 -0.37 -15.14 2.77
C LEU A 37 -0.45 -15.66 1.32
N GLY A 38 0.59 -16.31 0.80
CA GLY A 38 0.65 -16.70 -0.62
C GLY A 38 0.47 -15.48 -1.55
N PHE A 39 1.16 -14.38 -1.21
CA PHE A 39 0.95 -13.09 -1.86
C PHE A 39 2.03 -12.82 -2.92
N ASP A 40 1.72 -13.21 -4.15
CA ASP A 40 2.68 -13.17 -5.26
C ASP A 40 2.85 -11.78 -5.85
N TYR A 41 1.76 -11.01 -5.96
CA TYR A 41 1.75 -9.67 -6.56
C TYR A 41 0.70 -8.75 -5.94
N GLY A 42 1.11 -7.52 -5.61
CA GLY A 42 0.25 -6.49 -5.01
C GLY A 42 1.02 -5.51 -4.13
N LYS A 43 0.30 -4.80 -3.24
CA LYS A 43 0.83 -3.79 -2.33
C LYS A 43 0.45 -4.09 -0.89
N PHE A 44 1.40 -3.94 0.03
CA PHE A 44 1.16 -3.91 1.47
C PHE A 44 1.25 -2.48 1.98
N ASP A 45 0.19 -2.01 2.63
CA ASP A 45 0.19 -0.76 3.38
C ASP A 45 0.38 -1.10 4.86
N PHE A 46 1.39 -0.51 5.49
CA PHE A 46 1.80 -0.84 6.85
C PHE A 46 2.40 0.39 7.53
N VAL A 47 2.52 0.31 8.87
CA VAL A 47 3.23 1.31 9.67
C VAL A 47 4.32 0.64 10.50
N MET A 48 5.34 1.42 10.87
CA MET A 48 6.28 1.03 11.91
C MET A 48 5.74 1.53 13.26
N HIS A 49 5.44 0.62 14.17
CA HIS A 49 5.00 0.94 15.52
C HIS A 49 5.86 0.17 16.51
N GLU A 50 6.51 0.87 17.44
CA GLU A 50 7.41 0.28 18.44
C GLU A 50 8.48 -0.65 17.84
N GLY A 51 9.06 -0.26 16.71
CA GLY A 51 10.10 -1.04 16.01
C GLY A 51 9.58 -2.22 15.19
N ARG A 52 8.27 -2.48 15.18
CA ARG A 52 7.64 -3.60 14.47
C ARG A 52 6.84 -3.13 13.26
N ALA A 53 6.78 -3.97 12.23
CA ALA A 53 5.95 -3.70 11.06
C ALA A 53 4.52 -4.20 11.31
N VAL A 54 3.57 -3.28 11.36
CA VAL A 54 2.14 -3.59 11.51
C VAL A 54 1.46 -3.43 10.17
N LEU A 55 1.08 -4.57 9.56
CA LEU A 55 0.31 -4.57 8.30
C LEU A 55 -1.10 -4.03 8.56
N LEU A 56 -1.50 -3.02 7.79
CA LEU A 56 -2.85 -2.45 7.84
C LEU A 56 -3.73 -3.02 6.72
N ASP A 57 -3.16 -3.13 5.51
CA ASP A 57 -3.90 -3.61 4.34
C ASP A 57 -3.00 -4.35 3.34
N ALA A 58 -3.57 -5.35 2.66
CA ALA A 58 -2.90 -6.19 1.68
C ALA A 58 -3.71 -6.27 0.38
N ASN A 59 -3.34 -5.42 -0.58
CA ASN A 59 -4.05 -5.25 -1.84
C ASN A 59 -3.45 -6.13 -2.94
N LYS A 60 -4.03 -7.30 -3.21
CA LYS A 60 -3.65 -8.11 -4.40
C LYS A 60 -3.98 -7.32 -5.64
N THR A 61 -3.00 -7.13 -6.52
CA THR A 61 -3.26 -6.54 -7.84
C THR A 61 -3.49 -7.70 -8.81
N PRO A 62 -4.67 -7.86 -9.42
CA PRO A 62 -4.82 -8.79 -10.52
C PRO A 62 -3.81 -8.40 -11.61
N GLY A 63 -3.01 -9.35 -12.09
CA GLY A 63 -1.96 -9.08 -13.08
C GLY A 63 -2.49 -8.28 -14.28
N ARG A 64 -1.65 -7.44 -14.90
CA ARG A 64 -2.00 -6.61 -16.07
C ARG A 64 -2.65 -7.46 -17.18
N ALA A 65 -3.98 -7.57 -17.21
CA ALA A 65 -4.67 -7.82 -18.45
C ALA A 65 -4.59 -6.52 -19.27
N ARG A 66 -4.14 -6.63 -20.53
CA ARG A 66 -3.85 -5.53 -21.46
C ARG A 66 -5.03 -4.55 -21.73
N ARG A 67 -6.19 -4.78 -21.10
CA ARG A 67 -7.41 -3.96 -21.20
C ARG A 67 -7.86 -3.28 -19.89
N LEU A 68 -7.07 -3.33 -18.81
CA LEU A 68 -7.45 -2.71 -17.52
C LEU A 68 -7.02 -1.24 -17.34
N SER A 69 -6.28 -0.64 -18.28
CA SER A 69 -5.77 0.74 -18.10
C SER A 69 -6.88 1.79 -17.99
N SER A 70 -8.00 1.61 -18.71
CA SER A 70 -9.17 2.50 -18.60
C SER A 70 -9.96 2.27 -17.30
N PHE A 71 -10.04 1.02 -16.83
CA PHE A 71 -10.71 0.67 -15.57
C PHE A 71 -9.93 1.15 -14.34
N VAL A 72 -8.61 1.13 -14.36
CA VAL A 72 -7.77 1.64 -13.26
C VAL A 72 -7.85 3.16 -13.15
N ALA A 73 -7.94 3.88 -14.29
CA ALA A 73 -8.15 5.32 -14.29
C ALA A 73 -9.52 5.72 -13.71
N ALA A 74 -10.58 4.97 -14.05
CA ALA A 74 -11.92 5.17 -13.49
C ALA A 74 -12.02 4.76 -12.00
N GLY A 75 -11.33 3.68 -11.60
CA GLY A 75 -11.34 3.18 -10.22
C GLY A 75 -10.66 4.11 -9.22
N ASN A 76 -9.58 4.81 -9.62
CA ASN A 76 -8.91 5.78 -8.74
C ASN A 76 -9.78 7.00 -8.41
N ALA A 77 -10.77 7.35 -9.25
CA ALA A 77 -11.71 8.43 -8.97
C ALA A 77 -12.75 8.05 -7.90
N ASN A 78 -13.12 6.76 -7.84
CA ASN A 78 -14.21 6.28 -6.97
C ASN A 78 -13.73 5.64 -5.65
N LEU A 79 -12.41 5.50 -5.44
CA LEU A 79 -11.86 4.95 -4.19
C LEU A 79 -11.96 5.92 -2.99
N ALA A 80 -12.25 7.20 -3.25
CA ALA A 80 -12.38 8.22 -2.21
C ALA A 80 -13.77 8.28 -1.54
N ASP A 81 -14.79 7.62 -2.12
CA ASP A 81 -16.18 7.79 -1.64
C ASP A 81 -16.56 6.90 -0.46
N GLY A 82 -15.73 5.90 -0.12
CA GLY A 82 -16.05 4.96 0.97
C GLY A 82 -17.28 4.09 0.65
N PHE A 83 -17.31 2.89 1.20
CA PHE A 83 -18.54 2.08 1.13
C PHE A 83 -19.48 2.56 2.24
N GLU A 84 -20.45 3.41 1.90
CA GLU A 84 -21.69 3.49 2.67
C GLU A 84 -22.65 2.43 2.13
N GLY A 85 -22.82 1.37 2.91
CA GLY A 85 -23.80 0.29 2.71
C GLY A 85 -24.15 -0.33 4.04
#